data_AF-A0A7W6L5B8-F1
#
_entry.id   AF-A0A7W6L5B8-F1
#
_cell.length_a   1.000
_cell.length_b   1.000
_cell.length_c   1.000
_cell.angle_alpha   90.00
_cell.angle_beta   90.00
_cell.angle_gamma   90.00
#
_symmetry.space_group_name_H-M   'P 1'
#
loop_
_entity.id
_entity.type
_entity.pdbx_description
1 polymer ?
#
loop_
_entity_poly.entity_id
_entity_poly.type
_entity_poly.pdbx_seq_one_letter_code
_entity_poly.pdbx_strand_id
1 'polypeptide(L)' 'MADITYIRTERGGLYLVAVLDLYSRKIVGWAMAPNMPAELV' A
#
# COMPACT_ATOMS: atom_id res chain seq x y z
N MET A 1 1.47 -11.91 1.06
CA MET A 1 0.38 -11.21 1.81
C MET A 1 0.51 -9.74 1.50
N ALA A 2 -0.59 -9.01 1.29
CA ALA A 2 -0.54 -7.56 1.04
C ALA A 2 -1.50 -6.83 1.97
N ASP A 3 -1.12 -5.62 2.39
CA ASP A 3 -1.92 -4.75 3.25
C ASP A 3 -2.01 -3.35 2.65
N ILE A 4 -3.15 -2.67 2.88
CA ILE A 4 -3.41 -1.31 2.44
C ILE A 4 -3.63 -0.44 3.66
N THR A 5 -2.74 0.53 3.87
CA THR A 5 -2.78 1.46 4.99
C THR A 5 -2.96 2.90 4.48
N TYR A 6 -3.84 3.65 5.12
CA TYR A 6 -3.99 5.08 4.86
C TYR A 6 -3.04 5.90 5.74
N ILE A 7 -2.26 6.79 5.11
CA ILE A 7 -1.30 7.67 5.75
C ILE A 7 -1.76 9.11 5.55
N ARG A 8 -1.95 9.84 6.66
CA ARG A 8 -2.25 11.27 6.63
C ARG A 8 -0.95 12.06 6.56
N THR A 9 -0.82 12.93 5.55
CA THR A 9 0.30 13.86 5.39
C THR A 9 -0.22 15.30 5.48
N GLU A 10 0.69 16.26 5.68
CA GLU A 10 0.34 17.69 5.71
C GLU A 10 -0.21 18.21 4.36
N ARG A 11 0.06 17.50 3.26
CA ARG A 11 -0.38 17.86 1.91
C ARG A 11 -1.63 17.09 1.45
N GLY A 12 -2.17 16.21 2.29
CA GLY A 12 -3.30 15.33 1.97
C GLY A 12 -3.10 13.88 2.39
N GLY A 13 -4.06 13.03 2.06
CA GLY A 13 -4.00 11.59 2.34
C GLY A 13 -3.29 10.81 1.24
N LEU A 14 -2.61 9.73 1.61
CA LEU A 14 -2.05 8.76 0.68
C LEU A 14 -2.40 7.34 1.15
N TYR A 15 -2.72 6.47 0.22
CA TYR A 15 -2.81 5.03 0.46
C TYR A 15 -1.47 4.39 0.15
N LEU A 16 -0.94 3.62 1.09
CA LEU A 16 0.25 2.78 0.93
C LEU A 16 -0.21 1.33 0.80
N VAL A 17 0.26 0.66 -0.25
CA VAL A 17 0.15 -0.80 -0.39
C VAL A 17 1.53 -1.40 -0.20
N ALA A 18 1.65 -2.41 0.65
CA ALA A 18 2.91 -3.14 0.86
C ALA A 18 2.70 -4.64 0.67
N VAL A 19 3.61 -5.29 -0.07
CA VAL A 19 3.61 -6.74 -0.29
C VAL A 19 4.69 -7.36 0.59
N LEU A 20 4.26 -8.20 1.53
CA LEU A 20 5.12 -8.99 2.41
C LEU A 20 5.32 -10.39 1.83
N ASP A 21 6.59 -10.76 1.67
CA ASP A 21 6.99 -12.16 1.54
C ASP A 21 6.88 -12.86 2.90
N LEU A 22 6.03 -13.88 2.98
CA LEU A 22 5.76 -14.59 4.22
C LEU A 22 6.91 -15.49 4.65
N TYR A 23 7.74 -15.96 3.71
CA TYR A 23 8.86 -16.82 4.02
C TYR A 23 10.01 -16.03 4.66
N SER A 24 10.46 -14.96 4.00
CA SER A 24 11.57 -14.14 4.51
C SER A 24 11.14 -13.06 5.49
N ARG A 25 9.84 -12.80 5.66
CA ARG A 25 9.27 -11.69 6.44
C ARG A 25 9.77 -10.31 5.98
N LYS A 26 10.06 -10.16 4.68
CA LYS A 26 10.53 -8.90 4.07
C LYS A 26 9.48 -8.28 3.17
N ILE A 27 9.46 -6.95 3.10
CA ILE A 27 8.68 -6.23 2.10
C ILE A 27 9.40 -6.36 0.76
N VAL A 28 8.71 -6.93 -0.23
CA VAL A 28 9.25 -7.18 -1.57
C VAL A 28 8.71 -6.20 -2.63
N GLY A 29 7.71 -5.41 -2.29
CA GLY A 29 7.17 -4.36 -3.15
C GLY A 29 6.24 -3.42 -2.39
N TRP A 30 6.10 -2.19 -2.89
CA TRP A 30 5.17 -1.20 -2.35
C TRP A 30 4.76 -0.18 -3.42
N ALA A 31 3.62 0.45 -3.21
CA ALA A 31 3.11 1.52 -4.07
C ALA A 31 2.32 2.54 -3.23
N MET A 32 2.30 3.80 -3.67
CA MET A 32 1.54 4.87 -3.03
C MET A 32 0.68 5.61 -4.04
N ALA A 33 -0.56 5.91 -3.65
CA ALA A 33 -1.49 6.67 -4.47
C ALA A 33 -2.36 7.59 -3.61
N PRO A 34 -2.73 8.80 -4.09
CA PRO A 34 -3.64 9.69 -3.37
C PRO A 34 -5.07 9.15 -3.28
N ASN A 35 -5.45 8.27 -4.22
CA ASN A 35 -6.75 7.64 -4.30
C ASN A 35 -6.58 6.12 -4.32
N MET A 36 -7.51 5.38 -3.73
CA MET A 36 -7.52 3.92 -3.82
C MET A 36 -7.93 3.52 -5.25
N PRO A 37 -7.08 2.86 -6.05
CA PRO A 37 -7.47 2.41 -7.37
C PRO A 37 -8.53 1.31 -7.22
N ALA A 38 -9.75 1.59 -7.68
CA ALA A 38 -10.83 0.62 -7.78
C ALA A 38 -10.81 0.06 -9.21
N GLU A 39 -10.07 -1.01 -9.43
CA GLU A 39 -10.22 -1.82 -10.64
C GLU A 39 -10.50 -3.27 -10.22
N LEU A 40 -11.77 -3.64 -10.32
CA LEU A 40 -12.26 -5.02 -10.26
C LEU A 40 -12.53 -5.44 -11.71
N VAL A 41 -11.72 -6.34 -12.25
CA VAL A 41 -12.03 -7.14 -13.45
C VAL A 41 -12.47 -8.52 -12.99
#